data_AF-A0A1S3QX93-F1
#
_entry.id   AF-A0A1S3QX93-F1
#
_cell.length_a   1.000
_cell.length_b   1.000
_cell.length_c   1.000
_cell.angle_alpha   90.00
_cell.angle_beta   90.00
_cell.angle_gamma   90.00
#
_symmetry.space_group_name_H-M   'P 1'
#
loop_
_entity.id
_entity.type
_entity.pdbx_description
1 polymer ?
#
loop_
_entity_poly.entity_id
_entity_poly.type
_entity_poly.pdbx_seq_one_letter_code
_entity_poly.pdbx_strand_id
1 'polypeptide(L)'
;MALLNEDLTGLAKTSLFPLGSFIPIWAAVDQKDHQPLLLLLEECVAATTPELQSASLVYPIITNKGCLADGKTGNSRFLPRYHSSAILLYLQSFKFALGEEVYIHCKLVAWDPEVFDIEKKACHYIKETGEWELLDDPSQSDLCKCCDSSCKPRLKRGVDSGPQGLVQNSVLGPLTIVEYSETRIPSEFVKYPTVKQVDWLV
;
A
#
# COMPACT_ATOMS: atom_id res chain seq x y z
N MET A 1 8.22 3.52 1.91
CA MET A 1 7.43 2.26 1.93
C MET A 1 8.39 1.09 2.09
N ALA A 2 7.94 -0.02 2.64
CA ALA A 2 8.74 -1.22 2.82
C ALA A 2 7.88 -2.48 2.72
N LEU A 3 8.49 -3.60 2.36
CA LEU A 3 7.89 -4.93 2.51
C LEU A 3 8.14 -5.42 3.94
N LEU A 4 7.10 -5.91 4.61
CA LEU A 4 7.23 -6.58 5.91
C LEU A 4 7.21 -8.10 5.76
N ASN A 5 7.75 -8.78 6.78
CA ASN A 5 7.58 -10.22 6.96
C ASN A 5 6.11 -10.60 7.26
N GLU A 6 5.80 -11.89 7.16
CA GLU A 6 4.42 -12.39 7.33
C GLU A 6 3.85 -12.14 8.74
N ASP A 7 4.71 -12.12 9.75
CA ASP A 7 4.38 -11.83 11.16
C ASP A 7 4.33 -10.33 11.48
N LEU A 8 4.62 -9.45 10.51
CA LEU A 8 4.52 -7.99 10.62
C LEU A 8 5.44 -7.37 11.70
N THR A 9 6.49 -8.09 12.10
CA THR A 9 7.42 -7.68 13.16
C THR A 9 8.65 -6.94 12.62
N GLY A 10 8.91 -7.03 11.32
CA GLY A 10 10.10 -6.43 10.72
C GLY A 10 10.08 -6.44 9.19
N LEU A 11 11.20 -6.03 8.61
CA LEU A 11 11.36 -6.00 7.16
C LEU A 11 11.38 -7.42 6.58
N ALA A 12 10.75 -7.59 5.42
CA ALA A 12 10.85 -8.82 4.66
C ALA A 12 12.31 -9.10 4.29
N LYS A 13 12.75 -10.35 4.47
CA LYS A 13 14.10 -10.80 4.05
C LYS A 13 14.15 -11.18 2.58
N THR A 14 12.99 -11.44 1.98
CA THR A 14 12.81 -11.83 0.58
C THR A 14 11.76 -10.92 -0.05
N SER A 15 11.88 -10.69 -1.36
CA SER A 15 10.88 -9.99 -2.17
C SER A 15 10.20 -10.93 -3.17
N LEU A 16 10.19 -12.22 -2.88
CA LEU A 16 9.58 -13.27 -3.70
C LEU A 16 8.29 -13.74 -3.04
N PHE A 17 7.19 -13.66 -3.77
CA PHE A 17 5.85 -13.97 -3.27
C PHE A 17 5.17 -15.00 -4.18
N PRO A 18 4.76 -16.17 -3.67
CA PRO A 18 3.94 -17.09 -4.44
C PRO A 18 2.61 -16.45 -4.86
N LEU A 19 2.12 -16.78 -6.05
CA LEU A 19 0.81 -16.32 -6.51
C LEU A 19 -0.30 -16.71 -5.50
N GLY A 20 -1.13 -15.74 -5.12
CA GLY A 20 -2.18 -15.88 -4.12
C GLY A 20 -1.76 -15.67 -2.66
N SER A 21 -0.45 -15.59 -2.35
CA SER A 21 0.05 -15.22 -1.02
C SER A 21 -0.17 -13.74 -0.73
N PHE A 22 0.08 -13.30 0.51
CA PHE A 22 0.00 -11.88 0.86
C PHE A 22 1.37 -11.20 0.80
N ILE A 23 1.36 -9.96 0.30
CA ILE A 23 2.49 -9.03 0.24
C ILE A 23 2.18 -7.92 1.25
N PRO A 24 2.80 -7.96 2.45
CA PRO A 24 2.57 -6.92 3.46
C PRO A 24 3.36 -5.66 3.09
N ILE A 25 2.65 -4.61 2.68
CA ILE A 25 3.24 -3.33 2.28
C ILE A 25 2.97 -2.29 3.34
N TRP A 26 4.04 -1.82 3.97
CA TRP A 26 3.99 -0.79 4.99
C TRP A 26 4.46 0.56 4.46
N ALA A 27 3.77 1.63 4.84
CA ALA A 27 4.23 2.98 4.63
C ALA A 27 4.06 3.77 5.92
N ALA A 28 5.01 4.66 6.19
CA ALA A 28 4.91 5.61 7.28
C ALA A 28 5.53 6.95 6.88
N VAL A 29 5.06 8.00 7.55
CA VAL A 29 5.65 9.34 7.51
C VAL A 29 6.25 9.64 8.87
N ASP A 30 7.47 10.19 8.86
CA ASP A 30 8.10 10.66 10.08
C ASP A 30 7.35 11.89 10.60
N GLN A 31 6.93 11.85 11.86
CA GLN A 31 6.24 12.95 12.51
C GLN A 31 7.29 13.80 13.22
N LYS A 32 7.60 14.98 12.66
CA LYS A 32 8.31 16.01 13.43
C LYS A 32 7.34 16.57 14.49
N ASP A 33 7.86 16.94 15.65
CA ASP A 33 7.05 17.27 16.83
C ASP A 33 5.86 18.21 16.58
N HIS A 34 4.77 17.95 17.30
CA HIS A 34 3.52 18.71 17.49
C HIS A 34 2.39 18.64 16.44
N GLN A 35 2.51 17.93 15.31
CA GLN A 35 1.37 17.78 14.38
C GLN A 35 1.11 16.31 14.00
N PRO A 36 -0.01 15.70 14.47
CA PRO A 36 -0.35 14.36 14.04
C PRO A 36 -0.73 14.38 12.56
N LEU A 37 -0.26 13.36 11.84
CA LEU A 37 -0.54 13.18 10.41
C LEU A 37 -1.22 11.84 10.18
N LEU A 38 -2.27 11.82 9.36
CA LEU A 38 -2.86 10.63 8.79
C LEU A 38 -2.25 10.35 7.42
N LEU A 39 -1.55 9.22 7.29
CA LEU A 39 -0.97 8.79 6.03
C LEU A 39 -1.99 7.97 5.22
N LEU A 40 -2.16 8.31 3.94
CA LEU A 40 -3.05 7.63 3.01
C LEU A 40 -2.27 7.20 1.76
N LEU A 41 -2.64 6.05 1.20
CA LEU A 41 -2.26 5.66 -0.15
C LEU A 41 -3.34 6.22 -1.08
N GLU A 42 -3.08 7.32 -1.80
CA GLU A 42 -4.08 7.94 -2.67
C GLU A 42 -4.27 7.10 -3.95
N GLU A 43 -3.18 6.69 -4.57
CA GLU A 43 -3.16 5.86 -5.78
C GLU A 43 -1.97 4.90 -5.72
N CYS A 44 -2.16 3.65 -6.16
CA CYS A 44 -1.09 2.68 -6.28
C CYS A 44 -1.28 1.81 -7.53
N VAL A 45 -0.20 1.57 -8.26
CA VAL A 45 -0.17 0.67 -9.43
C VAL A 45 1.05 -0.26 -9.34
N ALA A 46 0.92 -1.49 -9.82
CA ALA A 46 2.06 -2.34 -10.12
C ALA A 46 2.51 -2.14 -11.56
N ALA A 47 3.81 -2.17 -11.81
CA ALA A 47 4.42 -2.07 -13.14
C ALA A 47 5.67 -2.95 -13.22
N THR A 48 6.15 -3.24 -14.43
CA THR A 48 7.40 -4.01 -14.65
C THR A 48 8.65 -3.12 -14.71
N THR A 49 8.51 -1.82 -14.46
CA THR A 49 9.60 -0.85 -14.55
C THR A 49 9.69 0.02 -13.28
N PRO A 50 10.91 0.41 -12.86
CA PRO A 50 11.10 1.31 -11.71
C PRO A 50 10.66 2.75 -11.99
N GLU A 51 10.54 3.15 -13.25
CA GLU A 51 9.91 4.41 -13.66
C GLU A 51 8.68 4.15 -14.56
N LEU A 52 7.59 4.86 -14.30
CA LEU A 52 6.39 4.79 -15.14
C LEU A 52 6.54 5.65 -16.40
N GLN A 53 6.24 5.05 -17.54
CA GLN A 53 6.14 5.71 -18.85
C GLN A 53 4.73 5.56 -19.40
N SER A 54 4.36 6.37 -20.40
CA SER A 54 3.01 6.33 -20.99
C SER A 54 2.64 4.96 -21.58
N ALA A 55 3.62 4.15 -21.96
CA ALA A 55 3.43 2.80 -22.50
C ALA A 55 3.67 1.67 -21.48
N SER A 56 3.95 1.99 -20.21
CA SER A 56 4.15 0.98 -19.16
C SER A 56 2.89 0.14 -18.99
N LEU A 57 3.06 -1.19 -18.98
CA LEU A 57 2.00 -2.10 -18.56
C LEU A 57 1.80 -1.93 -17.05
N VAL A 58 0.59 -1.59 -16.63
CA VAL A 58 0.26 -1.34 -15.22
C VAL A 58 -0.96 -2.14 -14.76
N TYR A 59 -0.95 -2.52 -13.49
CA TYR A 59 -2.10 -3.09 -12.80
C TYR A 59 -2.55 -2.16 -11.66
N PRO A 60 -3.80 -1.67 -11.67
CA PRO A 60 -4.29 -0.77 -10.64
C PRO A 60 -4.57 -1.51 -9.32
N ILE A 61 -4.00 -1.01 -8.22
CA ILE A 61 -4.19 -1.58 -6.88
C ILE A 61 -5.12 -0.67 -6.08
N ILE A 62 -4.75 0.61 -5.98
CA ILE A 62 -5.51 1.65 -5.31
C ILE A 62 -5.82 2.74 -6.32
N THR A 63 -7.09 3.12 -6.41
CA THR A 63 -7.60 4.11 -7.36
C THR A 63 -8.55 5.07 -6.65
N ASN A 64 -9.10 6.06 -7.38
CA ASN A 64 -10.20 6.89 -6.88
C ASN A 64 -9.92 7.53 -5.50
N LYS A 65 -8.66 7.95 -5.26
CA LYS A 65 -8.21 8.63 -4.04
C LYS A 65 -8.41 7.77 -2.79
N GLY A 66 -7.77 6.61 -2.76
CA GLY A 66 -7.76 5.70 -1.62
C GLY A 66 -8.77 4.55 -1.64
N CYS A 67 -9.39 4.25 -2.78
CA CYS A 67 -10.21 3.05 -2.95
C CYS A 67 -9.33 1.86 -3.33
N LEU A 68 -9.21 0.86 -2.45
CA LEU A 68 -8.48 -0.39 -2.71
C LEU A 68 -9.24 -1.28 -3.70
N ALA A 69 -9.13 -0.93 -4.98
CA ALA A 69 -9.83 -1.58 -6.09
C ALA A 69 -9.51 -3.08 -6.19
N ASP A 70 -8.25 -3.45 -5.92
CA ASP A 70 -7.83 -4.85 -5.95
C ASP A 70 -8.60 -5.73 -4.94
N GLY A 71 -9.02 -5.18 -3.80
CA GLY A 71 -9.82 -5.93 -2.81
C GLY A 71 -11.20 -6.37 -3.29
N LYS A 72 -11.70 -5.78 -4.39
CA LYS A 72 -12.98 -6.18 -4.99
C LYS A 72 -12.86 -7.49 -5.76
N THR A 73 -11.71 -7.72 -6.43
CA THR A 73 -11.43 -8.93 -7.22
C THR A 73 -10.58 -9.94 -6.47
N GLY A 74 -9.52 -9.49 -5.79
CA GLY A 74 -8.66 -10.25 -4.89
C GLY A 74 -9.10 -10.14 -3.43
N ASN A 75 -8.30 -10.61 -2.49
CA ASN A 75 -8.59 -10.53 -1.04
C ASN A 75 -7.74 -9.47 -0.33
N SER A 76 -7.32 -8.45 -1.07
CA SER A 76 -6.52 -7.35 -0.55
C SER A 76 -7.32 -6.48 0.40
N ARG A 77 -6.68 -6.07 1.50
CA ARG A 77 -7.31 -5.25 2.54
C ARG A 77 -6.30 -4.34 3.21
N PHE A 78 -6.78 -3.28 3.83
CA PHE A 78 -5.98 -2.57 4.82
C PHE A 78 -6.09 -3.30 6.16
N LEU A 79 -4.99 -3.32 6.93
CA LEU A 79 -5.05 -3.76 8.31
C LEU A 79 -5.33 -2.55 9.23
N PRO A 80 -5.99 -2.77 10.38
CA PRO A 80 -6.17 -1.72 11.39
C PRO A 80 -4.85 -1.06 11.74
N ARG A 81 -4.85 0.28 11.79
CA ARG A 81 -3.64 1.05 12.07
C ARG A 81 -3.35 1.08 13.56
N TYR A 82 -2.07 1.01 13.93
CA TYR A 82 -1.61 1.30 15.29
C TYR A 82 -1.32 2.79 15.50
N HIS A 83 -0.84 3.49 14.45
CA HIS A 83 -0.60 4.93 14.43
C HIS A 83 -1.15 5.54 13.13
N SER A 84 -1.75 6.73 13.20
CA SER A 84 -2.30 7.43 12.03
C SER A 84 -1.25 7.73 10.95
N SER A 85 0.01 7.95 11.34
CA SER A 85 1.13 8.19 10.42
C SER A 85 1.59 6.97 9.64
N ALA A 86 1.03 5.78 9.91
CA ALA A 86 1.38 4.56 9.24
C ALA A 86 0.15 3.87 8.64
N ILE A 87 0.34 3.22 7.49
CA ILE A 87 -0.67 2.38 6.84
C ILE A 87 -0.05 1.04 6.46
N LEU A 88 -0.82 -0.02 6.61
CA LEU A 88 -0.42 -1.36 6.23
C LEU A 88 -1.44 -1.92 5.23
N LEU A 89 -0.99 -2.05 3.99
CA LEU A 89 -1.73 -2.70 2.92
C LEU A 89 -1.34 -4.18 2.89
N TYR A 90 -2.31 -5.06 3.08
CA TYR A 90 -2.15 -6.51 2.92
C TYR A 90 -2.63 -6.89 1.52
N LEU A 91 -1.73 -6.80 0.55
CA LEU A 91 -2.00 -7.00 -0.87
C LEU A 91 -1.92 -8.50 -1.20
N GLN A 92 -3.00 -9.11 -1.64
CA GLN A 92 -2.93 -10.47 -2.17
C GLN A 92 -2.20 -10.43 -3.52
N SER A 93 -1.15 -11.24 -3.68
CA SER A 93 -0.42 -11.34 -4.93
C SER A 93 -1.34 -11.84 -6.05
N PHE A 94 -1.21 -11.24 -7.22
CA PHE A 94 -2.10 -11.40 -8.35
C PHE A 94 -1.30 -11.80 -9.60
N LYS A 95 -2.00 -12.29 -10.62
CA LYS A 95 -1.37 -12.72 -11.86
C LYS A 95 -0.98 -11.50 -12.71
N PHE A 96 0.26 -11.05 -12.55
CA PHE A 96 0.83 -9.94 -13.31
C PHE A 96 2.35 -10.14 -13.42
N ALA A 97 2.87 -10.14 -14.65
CA ALA A 97 4.31 -10.27 -14.93
C ALA A 97 4.99 -11.38 -14.10
N LEU A 98 4.42 -12.60 -14.13
CA LEU A 98 4.91 -13.73 -13.32
C LEU A 98 6.36 -14.06 -13.67
N GLY A 99 7.19 -14.24 -12.65
CA GLY A 99 8.63 -14.51 -12.79
C GLY A 99 9.47 -13.28 -13.18
N GLU A 100 8.85 -12.13 -13.44
CA GLU A 100 9.54 -10.87 -13.75
C GLU A 100 9.65 -9.96 -12.51
N GLU A 101 10.44 -8.91 -12.64
CA GLU A 101 10.50 -7.85 -11.63
C GLU A 101 9.25 -6.97 -11.71
N VAL A 102 8.63 -6.74 -10.54
CA VAL A 102 7.47 -5.89 -10.36
C VAL A 102 7.81 -4.79 -9.36
N TYR A 103 7.33 -3.59 -9.64
CA TYR A 103 7.48 -2.39 -8.85
C TYR A 103 6.10 -1.84 -8.49
N ILE A 104 5.89 -1.54 -7.21
CA ILE A 104 4.67 -0.92 -6.72
C ILE A 104 4.90 0.59 -6.60
N HIS A 105 4.25 1.34 -7.46
CA HIS A 105 4.29 2.79 -7.49
C HIS A 105 3.10 3.33 -6.72
N CYS A 106 3.34 4.13 -5.69
CA CYS A 106 2.27 4.73 -4.91
C CYS A 106 2.45 6.24 -4.78
N LYS A 107 1.33 6.95 -4.87
CA LYS A 107 1.18 8.33 -4.45
C LYS A 107 0.68 8.35 -3.01
N LEU A 108 1.55 8.78 -2.11
CA LEU A 108 1.28 8.94 -0.68
C LEU A 108 0.81 10.35 -0.40
N VAL A 109 -0.19 10.50 0.46
CA VAL A 109 -0.60 11.80 0.99
C VAL A 109 -0.67 11.74 2.51
N ALA A 110 -0.18 12.77 3.20
CA ALA A 110 -0.29 12.91 4.64
C ALA A 110 -1.08 14.19 4.96
N TRP A 111 -2.11 14.08 5.79
CA TRP A 111 -3.03 15.17 6.12
C TRP A 111 -3.36 15.19 7.62
N ASP A 112 -4.12 16.20 8.05
CA ASP A 112 -4.75 16.25 9.36
C ASP A 112 -5.68 15.02 9.58
N PRO A 113 -5.50 14.25 10.68
CA PRO A 113 -6.30 13.05 10.96
C PRO A 113 -7.78 13.32 11.24
N GLU A 114 -8.18 14.55 11.53
CA GLU A 114 -9.60 14.88 11.79
C GLU A 114 -10.38 15.19 10.51
N VAL A 115 -9.71 15.27 9.35
CA VAL A 115 -10.31 15.70 8.09
C VAL A 115 -10.44 14.52 7.12
N PHE A 116 -11.57 13.83 7.20
CA PHE A 116 -12.00 12.86 6.19
C PHE A 116 -12.88 13.52 5.14
N ASP A 117 -12.60 13.25 3.87
CA ASP A 117 -13.48 13.61 2.78
C ASP A 117 -13.34 12.61 1.62
N ILE A 118 -14.08 12.85 0.55
CA ILE A 118 -14.06 11.98 -0.63
C ILE A 118 -12.70 11.92 -1.34
N GLU A 119 -11.74 12.78 -1.00
CA GLU A 119 -10.37 12.77 -1.48
C GLU A 119 -9.36 12.27 -0.42
N LYS A 120 -9.73 12.28 0.86
CA LYS A 120 -8.90 11.90 2.01
C LYS A 120 -9.55 10.72 2.74
N LYS A 121 -9.32 9.52 2.21
CA LYS A 121 -9.88 8.27 2.73
C LYS A 121 -8.98 7.08 2.42
N ALA A 122 -9.15 6.00 3.16
CA ALA A 122 -8.64 4.67 2.84
C ALA A 122 -9.82 3.70 2.91
N CYS A 123 -10.33 3.27 1.76
CA CYS A 123 -11.51 2.43 1.65
C CYS A 123 -11.10 1.03 1.20
N HIS A 124 -11.64 0.00 1.87
CA HIS A 124 -11.55 -1.38 1.42
C HIS A 124 -12.94 -1.98 1.18
N TYR A 125 -12.99 -3.03 0.37
CA TYR A 125 -14.25 -3.69 0.03
C TYR A 125 -14.45 -4.92 0.93
N ILE A 126 -15.57 -4.95 1.65
CA ILE A 126 -15.96 -6.08 2.48
C ILE A 126 -16.78 -7.04 1.62
N LYS A 127 -16.22 -8.20 1.31
CA LYS A 127 -16.86 -9.17 0.39
C LYS A 127 -18.12 -9.79 0.98
N GLU A 128 -18.16 -9.95 2.29
CA GLU A 128 -19.26 -10.57 3.04
C GLU A 128 -20.53 -9.74 2.94
N THR A 129 -20.41 -8.41 3.00
CA THR A 129 -21.55 -7.48 2.89
C THR A 129 -21.72 -6.92 1.48
N GLY A 130 -20.68 -6.96 0.66
CA GLY A 130 -20.66 -6.35 -0.67
C GLY A 130 -20.58 -4.82 -0.63
N GLU A 131 -20.01 -4.26 0.43
CA GLU A 131 -19.97 -2.82 0.67
C GLU A 131 -18.54 -2.29 0.83
N TRP A 132 -18.35 -1.01 0.52
CA TRP A 132 -17.12 -0.29 0.82
C TRP A 132 -17.14 0.24 2.24
N GLU A 133 -16.07 0.02 2.99
CA GLU A 133 -15.90 0.53 4.35
C GLU A 133 -14.69 1.46 4.44
N LEU A 134 -14.83 2.54 5.21
CA LEU A 134 -13.73 3.44 5.55
C LEU A 134 -12.89 2.83 6.68
N LEU A 135 -11.59 2.64 6.43
CA LEU A 135 -10.64 2.05 7.38
C LEU A 135 -10.62 2.76 8.74
N ASP A 136 -10.57 4.10 8.70
CA ASP A 136 -10.26 4.92 9.87
C ASP A 136 -11.52 5.22 10.72
N ASP A 137 -12.71 5.21 10.11
CA ASP A 137 -13.99 5.39 10.79
C ASP A 137 -15.13 4.72 9.99
N PRO A 138 -15.50 3.47 10.30
CA PRO A 138 -16.56 2.75 9.61
C PRO A 138 -17.91 3.47 9.61
N SER A 139 -18.19 4.34 10.59
CA SER A 139 -19.44 5.11 10.65
C SER A 139 -19.57 6.15 9.54
N GLN A 140 -18.45 6.54 8.91
CA GLN A 140 -18.37 7.48 7.80
C GLN A 140 -18.16 6.80 6.43
N SER A 141 -18.49 5.51 6.32
CA SER A 141 -18.33 4.73 5.06
C SER A 141 -19.12 5.29 3.86
N ASP A 142 -20.05 6.23 4.09
CA ASP A 142 -20.67 7.04 3.04
C ASP A 142 -19.65 7.76 2.14
N LEU A 143 -18.48 8.12 2.67
CA LEU A 143 -17.36 8.70 1.91
C LEU A 143 -16.78 7.72 0.86
N CYS A 144 -16.93 6.41 1.10
CA CYS A 144 -16.42 5.36 0.22
C CYS A 144 -17.43 4.95 -0.87
N LYS A 145 -18.69 5.40 -0.83
CA LYS A 145 -19.70 5.09 -1.86
C LYS A 145 -19.28 5.52 -3.28
N CYS A 146 -18.39 6.51 -3.41
CA CYS A 146 -17.87 6.93 -4.69
C CYS A 146 -16.87 5.94 -5.33
N CYS A 147 -16.39 4.94 -4.58
CA CYS A 147 -15.39 3.98 -5.08
C CYS A 147 -15.90 3.10 -6.23
N ASP A 148 -17.22 2.87 -6.33
CA ASP A 148 -17.84 2.19 -7.48
C ASP A 148 -18.11 3.10 -8.69
N SER A 149 -17.81 4.40 -8.56
CA SER A 149 -18.01 5.38 -9.62
C SER A 149 -16.77 6.27 -9.77
N SER A 150 -16.87 7.56 -9.44
CA SER A 150 -15.76 8.49 -9.51
C SER A 150 -15.79 9.41 -8.29
N CYS A 151 -14.74 9.37 -7.50
CA CYS A 151 -14.57 10.25 -6.35
C CYS A 151 -14.11 11.64 -6.83
N LYS A 152 -15.08 12.49 -7.21
CA LYS A 152 -14.83 13.88 -7.63
C LYS A 152 -15.23 14.85 -6.53
N PRO A 153 -14.36 15.79 -6.13
CA PRO A 153 -14.75 16.85 -5.20
C PRO A 153 -15.97 17.60 -5.75
N ARG A 154 -16.99 17.81 -4.92
CA ARG A 154 -18.03 18.79 -5.25
C ARG A 154 -17.37 20.16 -5.23
N LEU A 155 -17.36 20.87 -6.36
CA LEU A 155 -16.84 22.23 -6.46
C LEU A 155 -17.56 23.14 -5.44
N LYS A 156 -16.99 23.34 -4.25
CA LYS A 156 -17.42 24.40 -3.34
C LYS A 156 -16.77 25.70 -3.82
N ARG A 157 -17.58 26.71 -4.12
CA ARG A 157 -17.12 28.09 -4.33
C ARG A 157 -16.61 28.61 -2.98
N GLY A 158 -15.32 28.96 -2.91
CA GLY A 158 -14.75 29.81 -1.85
C GLY A 158 -14.10 29.06 -0.69
N VAL A 159 -12.78 28.93 -0.76
CA VAL A 159 -11.71 29.46 0.11
C VAL A 159 -10.50 28.62 -0.27
N ASP A 160 -9.61 29.22 -1.06
CA ASP A 160 -8.34 28.62 -1.44
C ASP A 160 -7.37 28.76 -0.25
N SER A 161 -7.50 27.85 0.71
CA SER A 161 -6.39 27.52 1.61
C SER A 161 -5.56 26.46 0.90
N GLY A 162 -4.43 26.87 0.31
CA GLY A 162 -3.42 25.98 -0.25
C GLY A 162 -2.97 24.89 0.74
N PRO A 163 -2.30 23.83 0.25
CA PRO A 163 -2.31 22.53 0.90
C PRO A 163 -1.61 22.54 2.27
N GLN A 164 -2.29 22.06 3.32
CA GLN A 164 -1.69 21.67 4.60
C GLN A 164 -1.23 20.20 4.61
N GLY A 165 -1.08 19.58 3.44
CA GLY A 165 -0.73 18.16 3.32
C GLY A 165 0.52 17.91 2.53
N LEU A 166 1.25 16.87 2.94
CA LEU A 166 2.43 16.37 2.25
C LEU A 166 1.99 15.38 1.17
N VAL A 167 2.51 15.53 -0.04
CA VAL A 167 2.32 14.58 -1.14
C VAL A 167 3.68 14.03 -1.53
N GLN A 168 3.80 12.71 -1.65
CA GLN A 168 5.06 12.05 -1.97
C GLN A 168 4.80 10.84 -2.88
N ASN A 169 5.48 10.77 -4.02
CA ASN A 169 5.54 9.54 -4.81
C ASN A 169 6.61 8.61 -4.23
N SER A 170 6.31 7.33 -4.13
CA SER A 170 7.22 6.30 -3.63
C SER A 170 7.10 5.05 -4.49
N VAL A 171 8.24 4.40 -4.74
CA VAL A 171 8.32 3.15 -5.51
C VAL A 171 8.88 2.07 -4.59
N LEU A 172 8.24 0.91 -4.55
CA LEU A 172 8.65 -0.27 -3.79
C LEU A 172 8.94 -1.41 -4.76
N GLY A 173 10.17 -1.92 -4.76
CA GLY A 173 10.59 -3.02 -5.61
C GLY A 173 12.11 -3.10 -5.78
N PRO A 174 12.59 -4.09 -6.54
CA PRO A 174 11.79 -5.11 -7.22
C PRO A 174 11.21 -6.15 -6.25
N LEU A 175 10.01 -6.63 -6.57
CA LEU A 175 9.44 -7.87 -6.04
C LEU A 175 9.10 -8.80 -7.19
N THR A 176 9.04 -10.11 -6.93
CA THR A 176 8.73 -11.11 -7.95
C THR A 176 7.56 -11.96 -7.48
N ILE A 177 6.55 -12.09 -8.33
CA ILE A 177 5.43 -13.01 -8.11
C ILE A 177 5.70 -14.28 -8.90
N VAL A 178 5.79 -15.43 -8.21
CA VAL A 178 6.10 -16.73 -8.84
C VAL A 178 4.92 -17.68 -8.78
N GLU A 179 4.87 -18.65 -9.68
CA GLU A 179 3.88 -19.72 -9.56
C GLU A 179 4.21 -20.64 -8.36
N TYR A 180 3.17 -21.21 -7.75
CA TYR A 180 3.32 -22.05 -6.55
C TYR A 180 4.23 -23.28 -6.79
N SER A 181 4.32 -23.78 -8.03
CA SER A 181 5.16 -24.91 -8.44
C SER A 181 6.67 -24.60 -8.46
N GLU A 182 7.04 -23.31 -8.50
CA GLU A 182 8.43 -22.83 -8.57
C GLU A 182 9.02 -22.57 -7.18
N THR A 183 8.23 -22.72 -6.10
CA THR A 183 8.70 -22.59 -4.70
C THR A 183 9.65 -23.70 -4.23
N ARG A 184 10.05 -24.63 -5.11
CA ARG A 184 11.25 -25.43 -4.92
C ARG A 184 12.47 -24.53 -5.10
N ILE A 185 12.77 -23.74 -4.06
CA ILE A 185 13.99 -22.93 -3.95
C ILE A 185 15.18 -23.84 -4.32
N PRO A 186 15.88 -23.60 -5.44
CA PRO A 186 17.16 -24.25 -5.68
C PRO A 186 18.10 -23.83 -4.55
N SER A 187 18.78 -24.80 -3.93
CA SER A 187 19.70 -24.62 -2.79
C SER A 187 20.85 -23.62 -3.00
N GLU A 188 20.92 -22.97 -4.16
CA GLU A 188 21.97 -22.03 -4.58
C GLU A 188 21.79 -20.60 -4.04
N PHE A 189 20.58 -20.21 -3.60
CA PHE A 189 20.32 -18.85 -3.10
C PHE A 189 20.42 -18.69 -1.58
N VAL A 190 20.69 -19.77 -0.83
CA VAL A 190 20.97 -19.68 0.61
C VAL A 190 22.44 -19.33 0.83
N LYS A 191 22.82 -18.08 0.56
CA LYS A 191 24.05 -17.53 1.13
C LYS A 191 23.74 -17.09 2.56
N TYR A 192 24.07 -17.92 3.53
CA TYR A 192 24.12 -17.50 4.94
C TYR A 192 25.15 -16.37 5.07
N PRO A 193 24.77 -15.16 5.50
CA PRO A 193 25.75 -14.19 5.94
C PRO A 193 26.33 -14.69 7.27
N THR A 194 27.63 -14.96 7.29
CA THR A 194 28.38 -15.19 8.51
C THR A 194 28.21 -13.97 9.40
N VAL A 195 27.50 -14.12 10.52
CA VAL A 195 27.43 -13.11 11.57
C VAL A 195 28.84 -12.94 12.12
N LYS A 196 29.51 -11.83 11.78
CA LYS A 196 30.67 -11.39 12.55
C LYS A 196 30.16 -10.90 13.89
N GLN A 197 30.45 -11.68 14.92
CA GLN A 197 30.35 -11.31 16.31
C GLN A 197 31.07 -9.98 16.53
N VAL A 198 30.33 -8.95 16.92
CA VAL A 198 30.89 -7.67 17.36
C VAL A 198 30.95 -7.76 18.87
N ASP A 199 32.17 -7.91 19.39
CA ASP A 199 32.44 -7.93 20.82
C ASP A 199 32.13 -6.56 21.42
N TRP A 200 31.21 -6.52 22.38
CA TRP A 200 31.06 -5.39 23.28
C TRP A 200 32.03 -5.59 24.46
N LEU A 201 33.19 -4.92 24.42
CA LEU A 201 34.01 -4.71 25.61
C LEU A 201 34.44 -3.25 25.72
N VAL A 202 34.18 -2.76 26.94
CA VAL A 202 34.48 -1.49 27.62
C VAL A 202 33.64 -0.28 27.23
#